data_AF-A0A183I822-F1
#
_entry.id   AF-A0A183I822-F1
#
_cell.length_a   1.000
_cell.length_b   1.000
_cell.length_c   1.000
_cell.angle_alpha   90.00
_cell.angle_beta   90.00
_cell.angle_gamma   90.00
#
_symmetry.space_group_name_H-M   'P 1'
#
loop_
_entity.id
_entity.type
_entity.pdbx_description
1 polymer ?
#
loop_
_entity_poly.entity_id
_entity_poly.type
_entity_poly.pdbx_seq_one_letter_code
_entity_poly.pdbx_strand_id
1 'polypeptide(L)'
;MQAISGNLDNAVFNFLQKTAPAKIVFLGANICILICVPFRIMGNVQVEEALLVFSLPGSWIFFLFFARSAKLTGPFVQMIYSMIAGDMIRFAIISAIFLVSFSQVFYFLGKDMHAKQELDPLNPDYCEVKGYDIFTYSSFLETFITLFRASMGGYDYEEFSCANYEVLTKILFVLYMFIMPIMLINILIAMMGNTYTTVIAQAEKAWRQQVNNFLTI
;
A
#
# COMPACT_ATOMS: atom_id res chain seq x y z
N MET A 1 16.37 44.26 12.33
CA MET A 1 15.94 43.84 10.97
C MET A 1 16.45 42.46 10.55
N GLN A 2 17.64 42.01 10.97
CA GLN A 2 18.17 40.67 10.62
C GLN A 2 17.47 39.47 11.29
N ALA A 3 16.83 39.64 12.46
CA ALA A 3 16.15 38.54 13.15
C ALA A 3 14.82 38.09 12.51
N ILE A 4 14.20 38.95 11.68
CA ILE A 4 12.92 38.66 11.01
C ILE A 4 13.15 37.92 9.69
N SER A 5 14.25 38.22 8.97
CA SER A 5 14.62 37.49 7.74
C SER A 5 14.97 36.04 8.04
N GLY A 6 15.78 35.75 9.07
CA GLY A 6 16.15 34.37 9.40
C GLY A 6 14.96 33.47 9.81
N ASN A 7 13.90 34.04 10.40
CA ASN A 7 12.69 33.30 10.75
C ASN A 7 11.77 33.10 9.54
N LEU A 8 11.74 34.07 8.61
CA LEU A 8 11.03 33.95 7.34
C LEU A 8 11.69 32.93 6.43
N ASP A 9 13.02 32.94 6.32
CA ASP A 9 13.78 31.98 5.51
C ASP A 9 13.63 30.56 6.05
N ASN A 10 13.66 30.38 7.37
CA ASN A 10 13.40 29.08 8.00
C ASN A 10 11.93 28.64 7.88
N ALA A 11 10.97 29.56 7.90
CA ALA A 11 9.56 29.26 7.69
C ALA A 11 9.28 28.90 6.23
N VAL A 12 9.88 29.61 5.27
CA VAL A 12 9.82 29.32 3.84
C VAL A 12 10.51 28.00 3.54
N PHE A 13 11.67 27.72 4.13
CA PHE A 13 12.38 26.45 3.97
C PHE A 13 11.58 25.27 4.53
N ASN A 14 10.99 25.39 5.72
CA ASN A 14 10.09 24.38 6.28
C ASN A 14 8.80 24.20 5.48
N PHE A 15 8.27 25.28 4.89
CA PHE A 15 7.10 25.22 4.01
C PHE A 15 7.44 24.56 2.67
N LEU A 16 8.61 24.87 2.10
CA LEU A 16 9.14 24.22 0.90
C LEU A 16 9.41 22.73 1.17
N GLN A 17 9.98 22.37 2.31
CA GLN A 17 10.23 20.97 2.71
C GLN A 17 8.93 20.18 2.92
N LYS A 18 7.87 20.81 3.45
CA LYS A 18 6.53 20.21 3.52
C LYS A 18 5.85 20.04 2.15
N THR A 19 6.20 20.86 1.17
CA THR A 19 5.60 20.82 -0.19
C THR A 19 6.48 20.06 -1.21
N ALA A 20 7.74 19.77 -0.84
CA ALA A 20 8.74 19.09 -1.66
C ALA A 20 8.33 17.69 -2.14
N PRO A 21 7.74 16.78 -1.33
CA PRO A 21 7.49 15.41 -1.79
C PRO A 21 6.52 15.34 -2.98
N ALA A 22 5.47 16.18 -2.99
CA ALA A 22 4.52 16.22 -4.09
C ALA A 22 5.13 16.77 -5.39
N LYS A 23 6.00 17.79 -5.29
CA LYS A 23 6.72 18.36 -6.44
C LYS A 23 7.75 17.38 -7.01
N ILE A 24 8.40 16.58 -6.17
CA ILE A 24 9.35 15.54 -6.59
C ILE A 24 8.63 14.41 -7.33
N VAL A 25 7.49 13.94 -6.81
CA VAL A 25 6.66 12.91 -7.49
C VAL A 25 6.18 13.42 -8.85
N PHE A 26 5.76 14.67 -8.95
CA PHE A 26 5.38 15.28 -10.23
C PHE A 26 6.56 15.40 -11.19
N LEU A 27 7.69 15.93 -10.73
CA LEU A 27 8.88 16.07 -11.56
C LEU A 27 9.34 14.69 -12.08
N GLY A 28 9.34 13.68 -11.21
CA GLY A 28 9.63 12.29 -11.57
C GLY A 28 8.66 11.73 -12.61
N ALA A 29 7.35 11.92 -12.42
CA ALA A 29 6.34 11.46 -13.36
C ALA A 29 6.49 12.12 -14.74
N ASN A 30 6.73 13.43 -14.81
CA ASN A 30 6.96 14.13 -16.09
C ASN A 30 8.27 13.73 -16.75
N ILE A 31 9.34 13.56 -15.97
CA ILE A 31 10.62 13.06 -16.49
C ILE A 31 10.42 11.66 -17.08
N CYS A 32 9.68 10.78 -16.41
CA CYS A 32 9.32 9.47 -16.96
C CYS A 32 8.56 9.61 -18.29
N ILE A 33 7.51 10.44 -18.38
CA ILE A 33 6.77 10.66 -19.63
C ILE A 33 7.70 11.19 -20.74
N LEU A 34 8.59 12.13 -20.42
CA LEU A 34 9.54 12.68 -21.38
C LEU A 34 10.59 11.66 -21.82
N ILE A 35 10.98 10.73 -20.94
CA ILE A 35 11.89 9.63 -21.24
C ILE A 35 11.20 8.58 -22.14
N CYS A 36 9.87 8.42 -22.10
CA CYS A 36 9.18 7.53 -23.04
C CYS A 36 9.40 7.92 -24.51
N VAL A 37 9.51 9.22 -24.82
CA VAL A 37 9.66 9.74 -26.19
C VAL A 37 10.95 9.27 -26.89
N PRO A 38 12.17 9.43 -26.31
CA PRO A 38 13.39 8.90 -26.92
C PRO A 38 13.42 7.37 -26.96
N PHE A 39 12.85 6.66 -25.98
CA PHE A 39 12.78 5.19 -26.00
C PHE A 39 11.92 4.65 -27.14
N ARG A 40 10.83 5.35 -27.46
CA ARG A 40 9.99 5.06 -28.65
C ARG A 40 10.76 5.25 -29.96
N ILE A 41 11.58 6.30 -30.04
CA ILE A 41 12.40 6.59 -31.24
C ILE A 41 13.51 5.54 -31.40
N MET A 42 14.05 5.02 -30.29
CA MET A 42 15.04 3.93 -30.28
C MET A 42 14.44 2.53 -30.55
N GLY A 43 13.12 2.42 -30.72
CA GLY A 43 12.42 1.19 -31.07
C GLY A 43 12.28 0.18 -29.92
N ASN A 44 12.55 0.57 -28.68
CA ASN A 44 12.48 -0.33 -27.53
C ASN A 44 11.11 -0.25 -26.83
N VAL A 45 10.14 -0.97 -27.40
CA VAL A 45 8.72 -0.95 -26.98
C VAL A 45 8.51 -1.53 -25.57
N GLN A 46 9.31 -2.54 -25.17
CA GLN A 46 9.17 -3.17 -23.84
C GLN A 46 9.46 -2.20 -22.69
N VAL A 47 10.49 -1.35 -22.85
CA VAL A 47 10.85 -0.36 -21.83
C VAL A 47 9.84 0.79 -21.82
N GLU A 48 9.33 1.21 -22.99
CA GLU A 48 8.26 2.21 -23.11
C GLU A 48 7.00 1.77 -22.34
N GLU A 49 6.53 0.54 -22.60
CA GLU A 49 5.34 -0.01 -21.95
C GLU A 49 5.52 -0.10 -20.43
N ALA A 50 6.66 -0.60 -19.96
CA ALA A 50 6.97 -0.65 -18.53
C ALA A 50 6.95 0.75 -17.90
N LEU A 51 7.58 1.74 -18.54
CA LEU A 51 7.62 3.10 -18.02
C LEU A 51 6.23 3.75 -17.97
N LEU A 52 5.38 3.49 -18.97
CA LEU A 52 4.00 3.96 -19.01
C LEU A 52 3.14 3.35 -17.91
N VAL A 53 3.30 2.05 -17.63
CA VAL A 53 2.58 1.35 -16.55
C VAL A 53 2.86 1.99 -15.19
N PHE A 54 4.09 2.46 -14.94
CA PHE A 54 4.40 3.18 -13.69
C PHE A 54 4.01 4.66 -13.71
N SER A 55 4.22 5.34 -14.84
CA SER A 55 4.00 6.78 -14.97
C SER A 55 2.52 7.17 -14.95
N LEU A 56 1.66 6.34 -15.55
CA LEU A 56 0.23 6.63 -15.64
C LEU A 56 -0.40 6.72 -14.25
N PRO A 57 -0.39 5.68 -13.37
CA PRO A 57 -0.93 5.78 -12.01
C PRO A 57 -0.34 6.95 -11.20
N GLY A 58 0.96 7.22 -11.35
CA GLY A 58 1.60 8.39 -10.72
C GLY A 58 0.97 9.72 -11.12
N SER A 59 0.54 9.84 -12.38
CA SER A 59 -0.16 11.01 -12.91
C SER A 59 -1.57 11.16 -12.33
N TRP A 60 -2.29 10.05 -12.07
CA TRP A 60 -3.60 10.10 -11.40
C TRP A 60 -3.49 10.60 -9.96
N ILE A 61 -2.46 10.15 -9.24
CA ILE A 61 -2.17 10.64 -7.87
C ILE A 61 -1.86 12.15 -7.90
N PHE A 62 -1.25 12.64 -8.98
CA PHE A 62 -0.97 14.06 -9.14
C PHE A 62 -2.23 14.92 -9.38
N PHE A 63 -3.30 14.41 -9.99
CA PHE A 63 -4.56 15.16 -10.08
C PHE A 63 -5.12 15.53 -8.70
N LEU A 64 -4.88 14.70 -7.67
CA LEU A 64 -5.23 15.03 -6.30
C LEU A 64 -4.45 16.26 -5.78
N PHE A 65 -3.21 16.48 -6.24
CA PHE A 65 -2.45 17.68 -5.87
C PHE A 65 -3.07 18.96 -6.45
N PHE A 66 -3.60 18.94 -7.68
CA PHE A 66 -4.32 20.11 -8.21
C PHE A 66 -5.65 20.35 -7.51
N ALA A 67 -6.36 19.28 -7.13
CA ALA A 67 -7.58 19.37 -6.34
C ALA A 67 -7.36 20.03 -4.96
N ARG A 68 -6.11 20.07 -4.47
CA ARG A 68 -5.70 20.85 -3.28
C ARG A 68 -5.88 22.36 -3.46
N SER A 69 -5.66 22.88 -4.67
CA SER A 69 -5.67 24.32 -4.98
C SER A 69 -7.11 24.89 -5.03
N ALA A 70 -8.10 24.03 -5.23
CA ALA A 70 -9.49 24.43 -5.25
C ALA A 70 -10.01 24.73 -3.84
N LYS A 71 -10.64 25.90 -3.67
CA LYS A 71 -11.08 26.43 -2.35
C LYS A 71 -12.05 25.50 -1.61
N LEU A 72 -12.85 24.71 -2.33
CA LEU A 72 -13.85 23.81 -1.75
C LEU A 72 -13.28 22.42 -1.41
N THR A 73 -12.44 21.85 -2.29
CA THR A 73 -11.90 20.48 -2.14
C THR A 73 -10.53 20.44 -1.45
N GLY A 74 -9.85 21.57 -1.33
CA GLY A 74 -8.51 21.68 -0.77
C GLY A 74 -8.35 21.09 0.65
N PRO A 75 -9.23 21.43 1.60
CA PRO A 75 -9.18 20.85 2.95
C PRO A 75 -9.39 19.33 2.96
N PHE A 76 -10.30 18.81 2.12
CA PHE A 76 -10.57 17.38 2.01
C PHE A 76 -9.37 16.59 1.48
N VAL A 77 -8.74 17.08 0.42
CA VAL A 77 -7.52 16.49 -0.15
C VAL A 77 -6.36 16.52 0.86
N GLN A 78 -6.22 17.61 1.62
CA GLN A 78 -5.18 17.71 2.66
C GLN A 78 -5.39 16.67 3.76
N MET A 79 -6.62 16.41 4.17
CA MET A 79 -6.94 15.35 5.14
C MET A 79 -6.55 13.97 4.63
N ILE A 80 -6.88 13.65 3.36
CA ILE A 80 -6.49 12.39 2.72
C ILE A 80 -4.97 12.25 2.69
N TYR A 81 -4.24 13.30 2.27
CA TYR A 81 -2.78 13.25 2.20
C TYR A 81 -2.14 12.97 3.58
N SER A 82 -2.65 13.60 4.64
CA SER A 82 -2.16 13.33 6.00
C SER A 82 -2.45 11.90 6.47
N MET A 83 -3.60 11.32 6.11
CA MET A 83 -3.92 9.92 6.42
C MET A 83 -3.03 8.95 5.66
N ILE A 84 -2.80 9.18 4.35
CA ILE A 84 -1.96 8.30 3.52
C ILE A 84 -0.49 8.35 3.97
N ALA A 85 0.06 9.55 4.16
CA ALA A 85 1.49 9.70 4.47
C ALA A 85 1.86 9.23 5.90
N GLY A 86 0.95 9.39 6.86
CA GLY A 86 1.19 9.06 8.26
C GLY A 86 0.72 7.66 8.65
N ASP A 87 -0.53 7.35 8.34
CA ASP A 87 -1.24 6.20 8.93
C ASP A 87 -1.19 4.98 8.02
N MET A 88 -1.35 5.16 6.69
CA MET A 88 -1.31 4.02 5.75
C MET A 88 0.07 3.37 5.64
N ILE A 89 1.17 4.12 5.66
CA ILE A 89 2.53 3.53 5.55
C ILE A 89 2.84 2.67 6.77
N ARG A 90 2.53 3.14 7.98
CA ARG A 90 2.71 2.37 9.21
C ARG A 90 1.85 1.11 9.22
N PHE A 91 0.60 1.24 8.77
CA PHE A 91 -0.31 0.12 8.55
C PHE A 91 0.27 -0.91 7.58
N ALA A 92 0.76 -0.47 6.41
CA ALA A 92 1.31 -1.34 5.39
C ALA A 92 2.55 -2.09 5.89
N ILE A 93 3.45 -1.44 6.65
CA ILE A 93 4.64 -2.08 7.22
C ILE A 93 4.26 -3.17 8.20
N ILE A 94 3.35 -2.90 9.15
CA ILE A 94 2.95 -3.91 10.13
C ILE A 94 2.24 -5.08 9.44
N SER A 95 1.35 -4.78 8.50
CA SER A 95 0.65 -5.78 7.69
C SER A 95 1.62 -6.65 6.90
N ALA A 96 2.66 -6.05 6.30
CA ALA A 96 3.70 -6.77 5.58
C ALA A 96 4.52 -7.70 6.50
N ILE A 97 4.84 -7.29 7.73
CA ILE A 97 5.56 -8.14 8.70
C ILE A 97 4.74 -9.41 9.03
N PHE A 98 3.44 -9.24 9.30
CA PHE A 98 2.55 -10.39 9.55
C PHE A 98 2.40 -11.27 8.31
N LEU A 99 2.19 -10.66 7.14
CA LEU A 99 2.03 -11.38 5.89
C LEU A 99 3.29 -12.20 5.52
N VAL A 100 4.48 -11.62 5.70
CA VAL A 100 5.76 -12.33 5.52
C VAL A 100 5.89 -13.48 6.51
N SER A 101 5.50 -13.28 7.77
CA SER A 101 5.58 -14.30 8.81
C SER A 101 4.68 -15.51 8.51
N PHE A 102 3.43 -15.27 8.12
CA PHE A 102 2.51 -16.34 7.72
C PHE A 102 2.91 -16.96 6.38
N SER A 103 3.45 -16.19 5.43
CA SER A 103 3.95 -16.72 4.15
C SER A 103 5.01 -17.80 4.34
N GLN A 104 5.93 -17.65 5.30
CA GLN A 104 6.92 -18.70 5.60
C GLN A 104 6.28 -20.00 6.07
N VAL A 105 5.23 -19.92 6.92
CA VAL A 105 4.53 -21.09 7.45
C VAL A 105 3.76 -21.81 6.34
N PHE A 106 3.02 -21.05 5.52
CA PHE A 106 2.27 -21.60 4.39
C PHE A 106 3.17 -22.10 3.26
N TYR A 107 4.35 -21.52 3.06
CA TYR A 107 5.34 -22.02 2.10
C TYR A 107 5.81 -23.44 2.50
N PHE A 108 6.09 -23.65 3.80
CA PHE A 108 6.49 -24.98 4.27
C PHE A 108 5.37 -26.02 4.22
N LEU A 109 4.11 -25.62 4.45
CA LEU A 109 2.94 -26.50 4.29
C LEU A 109 2.60 -26.76 2.81
N GLY A 110 2.79 -25.75 1.96
CA GLY A 110 2.47 -25.72 0.53
C GLY A 110 3.45 -26.46 -0.37
N LYS A 111 4.72 -26.63 0.04
CA LYS A 111 5.73 -27.39 -0.71
C LYS A 111 5.26 -28.81 -1.08
N ASP A 112 4.48 -29.42 -0.18
CA ASP A 112 3.98 -30.78 -0.35
C ASP A 112 2.84 -30.82 -1.37
N MET A 113 2.01 -29.77 -1.43
CA MET A 113 0.94 -29.62 -2.41
C MET A 113 1.52 -29.43 -3.81
N HIS A 114 2.54 -28.57 -3.92
CA HIS A 114 3.26 -28.36 -5.18
C HIS A 114 3.90 -29.64 -5.70
N ALA A 115 4.59 -30.39 -4.84
CA ALA A 115 5.22 -31.64 -5.22
C ALA A 115 4.20 -32.65 -5.78
N LYS A 116 3.01 -32.75 -5.18
CA LYS A 116 1.91 -33.62 -5.62
C LYS A 116 1.26 -33.22 -6.94
N GLN A 117 1.27 -31.92 -7.26
CA GLN A 117 0.73 -31.40 -8.52
C GLN A 117 1.70 -31.60 -9.70
N GLU A 118 3.01 -31.71 -9.42
CA GLU A 118 4.05 -31.95 -10.44
C GLU A 118 4.19 -33.45 -10.82
N LEU A 119 3.60 -34.36 -10.03
CA LEU A 119 3.60 -35.79 -10.31
C LEU A 119 2.76 -36.12 -11.56
N ASP A 120 3.15 -37.16 -12.30
CA ASP A 120 2.39 -37.66 -13.46
C ASP A 120 0.95 -38.08 -13.03
N PRO A 121 -0.10 -37.75 -13.81
CA PRO A 121 -1.49 -38.11 -13.51
C PRO A 121 -1.75 -39.61 -13.29
N LEU A 122 -0.82 -40.49 -13.71
CA LEU A 122 -0.91 -41.92 -13.49
C LEU A 122 -0.46 -42.35 -12.07
N ASN A 123 0.16 -41.46 -11.28
CA ASN A 123 0.62 -41.78 -9.93
C ASN A 123 -0.54 -41.75 -8.92
N PRO A 124 -0.57 -42.67 -7.93
CA PRO A 124 -1.61 -42.70 -6.90
C PRO A 124 -1.59 -41.50 -5.95
N ASP A 125 -0.46 -40.79 -5.86
CA ASP A 125 -0.28 -39.59 -5.03
C ASP A 125 -0.53 -38.28 -5.79
N TYR A 126 -0.87 -38.35 -7.08
CA TYR A 126 -1.23 -37.18 -7.88
C TYR A 126 -2.56 -36.60 -7.39
N CYS A 127 -2.59 -35.27 -7.24
CA CYS A 127 -3.78 -34.54 -6.84
C CYS A 127 -4.08 -33.46 -7.87
N GLU A 128 -5.20 -33.63 -8.59
CA GLU A 128 -5.68 -32.66 -9.58
C GLU A 128 -6.52 -31.59 -8.88
N VAL A 129 -6.09 -30.32 -8.94
CA VAL A 129 -6.91 -29.18 -8.53
C VAL A 129 -7.62 -28.64 -9.77
N LYS A 130 -8.96 -28.69 -9.78
CA LYS A 130 -9.75 -28.17 -10.90
C LYS A 130 -9.86 -26.65 -10.82
N GLY A 131 -9.30 -25.94 -11.79
CA GLY A 131 -9.64 -24.54 -12.05
C GLY A 131 -8.49 -23.53 -12.02
N TYR A 132 -7.31 -23.89 -11.50
CA TYR A 132 -6.13 -22.99 -11.49
C TYR A 132 -4.81 -23.79 -11.51
N ASP A 133 -4.11 -23.78 -12.65
CA ASP A 133 -2.74 -24.29 -12.79
C ASP A 133 -1.73 -23.15 -12.61
N ILE A 134 -1.56 -22.65 -11.40
CA ILE A 134 -0.52 -21.64 -11.16
C ILE A 134 0.05 -21.78 -9.75
N PHE A 135 0.94 -22.75 -9.54
CA PHE A 135 2.08 -22.66 -8.62
C PHE A 135 1.85 -21.89 -7.28
N THR A 136 0.71 -22.09 -6.62
CA THR A 136 0.20 -21.19 -5.57
C THR A 136 1.12 -21.09 -4.35
N TYR A 137 2.04 -22.04 -4.21
CA TYR A 137 3.01 -22.14 -3.13
C TYR A 137 4.42 -22.57 -3.59
N SER A 138 4.78 -22.40 -4.87
CA SER A 138 6.07 -22.86 -5.41
C SER A 138 7.27 -22.08 -4.85
N SER A 139 7.07 -20.79 -4.59
CA SER A 139 8.09 -19.90 -4.05
C SER A 139 7.52 -19.08 -2.90
N PHE A 140 8.42 -18.51 -2.10
CA PHE A 140 8.06 -17.61 -1.01
C PHE A 140 7.28 -16.38 -1.50
N LEU A 141 7.62 -15.86 -2.70
CA LEU A 141 6.96 -14.68 -3.26
C LEU A 141 5.57 -15.02 -3.78
N GLU A 142 5.40 -16.16 -4.45
CA GLU A 142 4.07 -16.63 -4.87
C GLU A 142 3.17 -16.86 -3.66
N THR A 143 3.68 -17.54 -2.64
CA THR A 143 2.95 -17.75 -1.38
C THR A 143 2.54 -16.42 -0.73
N PHE A 144 3.42 -15.42 -0.77
CA PHE A 144 3.13 -14.07 -0.26
C PHE A 144 2.00 -13.41 -1.05
N ILE A 145 2.01 -13.48 -2.39
CA ILE A 145 0.96 -12.93 -3.25
C ILE A 145 -0.36 -13.66 -3.01
N THR A 146 -0.35 -14.98 -2.91
CA THR A 146 -1.53 -15.79 -2.61
C THR A 146 -2.16 -15.37 -1.28
N LEU A 147 -1.36 -15.26 -0.22
CA LEU A 147 -1.88 -14.82 1.08
C LEU A 147 -2.37 -13.36 1.04
N PHE A 148 -1.69 -12.49 0.30
CA PHE A 148 -2.16 -11.12 0.10
C PHE A 148 -3.54 -11.09 -0.57
N ARG A 149 -3.73 -11.89 -1.63
CA ARG A 149 -5.02 -12.06 -2.30
C ARG A 149 -6.09 -12.62 -1.36
N ALA A 150 -5.74 -13.61 -0.53
CA ALA A 150 -6.63 -14.15 0.50
C ALA A 150 -7.05 -13.09 1.52
N SER A 151 -6.14 -12.21 1.95
CA SER A 151 -6.45 -11.10 2.87
C SER A 151 -7.42 -10.06 2.28
N MET A 152 -7.47 -9.94 0.95
CA MET A 152 -8.39 -9.06 0.22
C MET A 152 -9.73 -9.75 -0.13
N GLY A 153 -9.91 -11.01 0.27
CA GLY A 153 -11.16 -11.76 0.09
C GLY A 153 -11.18 -12.74 -1.08
N GLY A 154 -10.07 -12.93 -1.80
CA GLY A 154 -9.94 -13.98 -2.82
C GLY A 154 -9.29 -15.23 -2.23
N TYR A 155 -10.09 -16.22 -1.85
CA TYR A 155 -9.60 -17.47 -1.24
C TYR A 155 -9.97 -18.69 -2.09
N ASP A 156 -8.99 -19.56 -2.28
CA ASP A 156 -9.12 -20.80 -3.05
C ASP A 156 -8.97 -21.99 -2.08
N TYR A 157 -10.08 -22.42 -1.47
CA TYR A 157 -10.08 -23.43 -0.39
C TYR A 157 -9.83 -24.86 -0.90
N GLU A 158 -10.13 -25.11 -2.17
CA GLU A 158 -10.09 -26.46 -2.77
C GLU A 158 -8.65 -27.01 -2.82
N GLU A 159 -7.66 -26.14 -3.00
CA GLU A 159 -6.23 -26.46 -3.06
C GLU A 159 -5.70 -27.15 -1.81
N PHE A 160 -6.24 -26.81 -0.62
CA PHE A 160 -5.77 -27.36 0.65
C PHE A 160 -6.10 -28.85 0.83
N SER A 161 -6.97 -29.41 0.00
CA SER A 161 -7.33 -30.84 0.04
C SER A 161 -6.17 -31.74 -0.42
N CYS A 162 -5.21 -31.20 -1.19
CA CYS A 162 -4.03 -31.95 -1.63
C CYS A 162 -2.89 -32.00 -0.59
N ALA A 163 -2.98 -31.21 0.49
CA ALA A 163 -1.94 -31.11 1.50
C ALA A 163 -1.80 -32.41 2.31
N ASN A 164 -0.56 -32.81 2.64
CA ASN A 164 -0.31 -33.96 3.53
C ASN A 164 -0.99 -33.79 4.90
N TYR A 165 -0.96 -32.56 5.43
CA TYR A 165 -1.63 -32.19 6.66
C TYR A 165 -2.84 -31.30 6.34
N GLU A 166 -3.81 -31.85 5.62
CA GLU A 166 -5.04 -31.16 5.19
C GLU A 166 -5.72 -30.44 6.37
N VAL A 167 -6.01 -31.16 7.46
CA VAL A 167 -6.73 -30.62 8.62
C VAL A 167 -5.95 -29.47 9.27
N LEU A 168 -4.64 -29.63 9.44
CA LEU A 168 -3.78 -28.61 10.04
C LEU A 168 -3.73 -27.34 9.17
N THR A 169 -3.56 -27.52 7.85
CA THR A 169 -3.49 -26.41 6.89
C THR A 169 -4.79 -25.64 6.87
N LYS A 170 -5.93 -26.34 6.82
CA LYS A 170 -7.27 -25.72 6.84
C LYS A 170 -7.53 -24.94 8.13
N ILE A 171 -7.19 -25.50 9.29
CA ILE A 171 -7.33 -24.80 10.58
C ILE A 171 -6.44 -23.55 10.63
N LEU A 172 -5.18 -23.65 10.19
CA LEU A 172 -4.26 -22.54 10.18
C LEU A 172 -4.72 -21.43 9.21
N PHE A 173 -5.26 -21.80 8.05
CA PHE A 173 -5.81 -20.87 7.07
C PHE A 173 -7.03 -20.14 7.61
N VAL A 174 -7.95 -20.84 8.28
CA VAL A 174 -9.09 -20.22 8.96
C VAL A 174 -8.63 -19.25 10.06
N LEU A 175 -7.64 -19.65 10.87
CA LEU A 175 -7.05 -18.76 11.88
C LEU A 175 -6.45 -17.50 11.24
N TYR A 176 -5.71 -17.65 10.14
CA TYR A 176 -5.16 -16.53 9.38
C TYR A 176 -6.26 -15.58 8.87
N MET A 177 -7.36 -16.12 8.34
CA MET A 177 -8.51 -15.33 7.85
C MET A 177 -9.19 -14.50 8.93
N PHE A 178 -9.17 -14.92 10.20
CA PHE A 178 -9.67 -14.11 11.30
C PHE A 178 -8.61 -13.15 11.85
N ILE A 179 -7.41 -13.65 12.09
CA ILE A 179 -6.32 -12.89 12.72
C ILE A 179 -5.92 -11.70 11.85
N MET A 180 -5.75 -11.90 10.53
CA MET A 180 -5.28 -10.81 9.66
C MET A 180 -6.24 -9.63 9.66
N PRO A 181 -7.53 -9.75 9.28
CA PRO A 181 -8.44 -8.61 9.29
C PRO A 181 -8.60 -7.96 10.66
N ILE A 182 -8.63 -8.73 11.75
CA ILE A 182 -8.71 -8.18 13.11
C ILE A 182 -7.47 -7.32 13.41
N MET A 183 -6.28 -7.81 13.06
CA MET A 183 -5.04 -7.05 13.23
C MET A 183 -5.03 -5.79 12.35
N LEU A 184 -5.46 -5.91 11.10
CA LEU A 184 -5.58 -4.77 10.17
C LEU A 184 -6.51 -3.69 10.77
N ILE A 185 -7.69 -4.09 11.25
CA ILE A 185 -8.69 -3.18 11.83
C ILE A 185 -8.17 -2.55 13.12
N ASN A 186 -7.60 -3.35 14.04
CA ASN A 186 -7.13 -2.86 15.35
C ASN A 186 -6.02 -1.81 15.20
N ILE A 187 -5.10 -2.02 14.26
CA ILE A 187 -4.01 -1.09 13.99
C ILE A 187 -4.52 0.16 13.25
N LEU A 188 -5.44 -0.01 12.28
CA LEU A 188 -6.06 1.10 11.55
C LEU A 188 -6.86 2.02 12.49
N ILE A 189 -7.64 1.45 13.42
CA ILE A 189 -8.39 2.21 14.42
C ILE A 189 -7.44 2.92 15.40
N ALA A 190 -6.36 2.27 15.85
CA ALA A 190 -5.41 2.88 16.78
C ALA A 190 -4.71 4.11 16.18
N MET A 191 -4.35 4.05 14.89
CA MET A 191 -3.70 5.16 14.21
C MET A 191 -4.70 6.24 13.82
N MET A 192 -5.86 5.90 13.25
CA MET A 192 -6.92 6.87 13.01
C MET A 192 -7.36 7.54 14.31
N GLY A 193 -7.38 6.84 15.45
CA GLY A 193 -7.69 7.40 16.76
C GLY A 193 -6.67 8.45 17.23
N ASN A 194 -5.37 8.20 17.05
CA ASN A 194 -4.32 9.15 17.44
C ASN A 194 -4.21 10.34 16.45
N THR A 195 -4.40 10.10 15.16
CA THR A 195 -4.46 11.16 14.16
C THR A 195 -5.73 12.00 14.33
N TYR A 196 -6.86 11.39 14.68
CA TYR A 196 -8.12 12.10 14.94
C TYR A 196 -8.00 13.04 16.16
N THR A 197 -7.43 12.57 17.27
CA THR A 197 -7.23 13.42 18.45
C THR A 197 -6.24 14.57 18.18
N THR A 198 -5.15 14.30 17.45
CA THR A 198 -4.17 15.35 17.09
C THR A 198 -4.71 16.36 16.08
N VAL A 199 -5.49 15.93 15.09
CA VAL A 199 -6.17 16.81 14.12
C VAL A 199 -7.21 17.68 14.84
N ILE A 200 -8.00 17.13 15.76
CA ILE A 200 -8.95 17.91 16.57
C ILE A 200 -8.22 18.95 17.42
N ALA A 201 -7.14 18.56 18.09
CA ALA A 201 -6.36 19.50 18.90
C ALA A 201 -5.75 20.63 18.06
N GLN A 202 -5.29 20.34 16.84
CA GLN A 202 -4.80 21.35 15.90
C GLN A 202 -5.92 22.24 15.37
N ALA A 203 -7.09 21.69 15.08
CA ALA A 203 -8.27 22.44 14.65
C ALA A 203 -8.75 23.38 15.76
N GLU A 204 -8.79 22.92 17.02
CA GLU A 204 -9.16 23.75 18.16
C GLU A 204 -8.16 24.88 18.40
N LYS A 205 -6.86 24.62 18.24
CA LYS A 205 -5.82 25.64 18.34
C LYS A 205 -5.92 26.69 17.22
N ALA A 206 -6.19 26.26 15.99
CA ALA A 206 -6.39 27.15 14.86
C ALA A 206 -7.67 28.00 15.03
N TRP A 207 -8.76 27.40 15.54
CA TRP A 207 -9.99 28.10 15.89
C TRP A 207 -9.74 29.18 16.94
N ARG A 208 -9.05 28.85 18.04
CA ARG A 208 -8.71 29.83 19.10
C ARG A 208 -7.86 30.98 18.56
N GLN A 209 -6.93 30.72 17.64
CA GLN A 209 -6.15 31.78 16.98
C GLN A 209 -7.01 32.68 16.08
N GLN A 210 -7.96 32.11 15.33
CA GLN A 210 -8.88 32.90 14.50
C GLN A 210 -9.79 33.78 15.36
N VAL A 211 -10.34 33.23 16.45
CA VAL A 211 -11.18 33.97 17.39
C VAL A 211 -10.40 35.11 18.06
N ASN A 212 -9.18 34.84 18.54
CA ASN A 212 -8.35 35.87 19.15
C ASN A 212 -8.00 37.00 18.17
N ASN A 213 -7.66 36.68 16.92
CA ASN A 213 -7.40 37.68 15.89
C ASN A 213 -8.64 38.53 15.57
N PHE A 214 -9.84 37.94 15.65
CA PHE A 214 -11.10 38.66 15.45
C PHE A 214 -11.43 39.60 16.62
N LEU A 215 -11.02 39.26 17.84
CA LEU A 215 -11.25 40.05 19.06
C LEU A 215 -10.24 41.20 19.25
N THR A 216 -9.12 41.17 18.54
CA THR A 216 -8.07 42.22 18.59
C THR A 216 -8.22 43.33 17.55
N ILE A 217 -9.33 43.34 16.79
CA ILE A 217 -9.72 44.40 15.85
C ILE A 217 -10.92 45.14 16.47
#